data_AF-A0A7R6VMF7-F1
#
_entry.id   AF-A0A7R6VMF7-F1
#
_cell.length_a   1.000
_cell.length_b   1.000
_cell.length_c   1.000
_cell.angle_alpha   90.00
_cell.angle_beta   90.00
_cell.angle_gamma   90.00
#
_symmetry.space_group_name_H-M   'P 1'
#
loop_
_entity.id
_entity.type
_entity.pdbx_description
1 polymer ?
#
loop_
_entity_poly.entity_id
_entity_poly.type
_entity_poly.pdbx_seq_one_letter_code
_entity_poly.pdbx_strand_id
1 'polypeptide(L)'
;MVAPSNKNAIALAWEFFKGNYALNFAALAILIVIYLLGMLPIIGLLFIMAYSILSLSIQVYFGKNVLRVSTPQEMGEIAQNTKIGELLTQWLQVAAGAFLAYFFIGIFFGILFSLLGGMSAAAMDPQNIDNMEAAVTSFGAIGLLLLIVAGFFFYFFPAVIGRVIKTEDFVAAFKTSFLIFSPTLWKSCFNKEYFVLILIWSLIVLGAVFLIGITAMTLILIPVAAVIMYLLSLYNAAIYVFADQLSVKE
;
A
#
# COMPACT_ATOMS: atom_id res chain seq x y z
N MET A 1 -22.22 2.22 9.82
CA MET A 1 -20.78 2.11 9.47
C MET A 1 -20.10 1.18 10.45
N VAL A 2 -19.25 0.28 9.94
CA VAL A 2 -18.46 -0.65 10.77
C VAL A 2 -17.47 0.10 11.64
N ALA A 3 -17.33 -0.29 12.91
CA ALA A 3 -16.40 0.34 13.84
C ALA A 3 -14.92 0.12 13.42
N PRO A 4 -14.05 1.16 13.45
CA PRO A 4 -12.64 1.04 13.08
C PRO A 4 -11.86 0.05 13.96
N SER A 5 -11.42 -1.07 13.41
CA SER A 5 -10.47 -1.98 14.07
C SER A 5 -9.83 -2.96 13.10
N ASN A 6 -8.64 -3.47 13.44
CA ASN A 6 -7.97 -4.52 12.64
C ASN A 6 -8.81 -5.80 12.53
N LYS A 7 -9.52 -6.19 13.60
CA LYS A 7 -10.43 -7.33 13.59
C LYS A 7 -11.53 -7.16 12.54
N ASN A 8 -12.16 -5.99 12.50
CA ASN A 8 -13.22 -5.71 11.53
C ASN A 8 -12.68 -5.58 10.10
N ALA A 9 -11.47 -5.02 9.92
CA ALA A 9 -10.83 -4.96 8.61
C ALA A 9 -10.55 -6.36 8.03
N ILE A 10 -10.06 -7.29 8.87
CA ILE A 10 -9.88 -8.70 8.49
C ILE A 10 -11.21 -9.34 8.13
N ALA A 11 -12.25 -9.11 8.96
CA ALA A 11 -13.58 -9.65 8.69
C ALA A 11 -14.14 -9.14 7.36
N LEU A 12 -14.05 -7.83 7.08
CA LEU A 12 -14.49 -7.25 5.80
C LEU A 12 -13.77 -7.87 4.60
N ALA A 13 -12.43 -7.99 4.68
CA ALA A 13 -11.63 -8.58 3.61
C ALA A 13 -12.00 -10.06 3.38
N TRP A 14 -12.18 -10.82 4.46
CA TRP A 14 -12.55 -12.23 4.39
C TRP A 14 -13.97 -12.44 3.85
N GLU A 15 -14.94 -11.65 4.32
CA GLU A 15 -16.33 -11.74 3.87
C GLU A 15 -16.47 -11.37 2.38
N PHE A 16 -15.72 -10.39 1.90
CA PHE A 16 -15.67 -10.08 0.46
C PHE A 16 -15.05 -11.21 -0.35
N PHE A 17 -13.93 -11.76 0.11
CA PHE A 17 -13.25 -12.85 -0.58
C PHE A 17 -14.14 -14.08 -0.70
N LYS A 18 -14.75 -14.50 0.42
CA LYS A 18 -15.66 -15.66 0.46
C LYS A 18 -16.98 -15.41 -0.26
N GLY A 19 -17.43 -14.16 -0.30
CA GLY A 19 -18.68 -13.77 -0.94
C GLY A 19 -18.68 -14.16 -2.42
N ASN A 20 -17.54 -14.05 -3.09
CA ASN A 20 -17.40 -14.50 -4.47
C ASN A 20 -15.97 -14.97 -4.78
N TYR A 21 -15.66 -16.24 -4.51
CA TYR A 21 -14.34 -16.80 -4.80
C TYR A 21 -13.96 -16.68 -6.28
N ALA A 22 -14.91 -16.91 -7.20
CA ALA A 22 -14.65 -16.87 -8.63
C ALA A 22 -14.21 -15.47 -9.09
N LEU A 23 -14.89 -14.42 -8.62
CA LEU A 23 -14.50 -13.02 -8.86
C LEU A 23 -13.08 -12.73 -8.37
N ASN A 24 -12.80 -13.10 -7.11
CA ASN A 24 -11.51 -12.80 -6.48
C ASN A 24 -10.35 -13.59 -7.11
N PHE A 25 -10.56 -14.87 -7.44
CA PHE A 25 -9.56 -15.66 -8.18
C PHE A 25 -9.38 -15.16 -9.62
N ALA A 26 -10.43 -14.69 -10.28
CA ALA A 26 -10.30 -14.06 -11.60
C ALA A 26 -9.47 -12.77 -11.54
N ALA A 27 -9.73 -11.90 -10.56
CA ALA A 27 -8.93 -10.69 -10.33
C ALA A 27 -7.47 -11.03 -10.05
N LEU A 28 -7.23 -12.02 -9.18
CA LEU A 28 -5.89 -12.50 -8.84
C LEU A 28 -5.17 -13.08 -10.07
N ALA A 29 -5.85 -13.87 -10.90
CA ALA A 29 -5.27 -14.41 -12.14
C ALA A 29 -4.87 -13.30 -13.10
N ILE A 30 -5.71 -12.27 -13.27
CA ILE A 30 -5.39 -11.09 -14.10
C ILE A 30 -4.16 -10.37 -13.54
N LEU A 31 -4.12 -10.12 -12.23
CA LEU A 31 -2.97 -9.47 -11.58
C LEU A 31 -1.68 -10.27 -11.75
N ILE A 32 -1.72 -11.60 -11.62
CA ILE A 32 -0.55 -12.48 -11.84
C ILE A 32 -0.08 -12.40 -13.28
N VAL A 33 -0.99 -12.50 -14.26
CA VAL A 33 -0.62 -12.43 -15.69
C VAL A 33 0.04 -11.09 -16.00
N ILE A 34 -0.52 -9.98 -15.52
CA ILE A 34 0.06 -8.64 -15.72
C ILE A 34 1.43 -8.55 -15.04
N TYR A 35 1.58 -9.08 -13.82
CA TYR A 35 2.86 -9.11 -13.13
C TYR A 35 3.93 -9.91 -13.91
N LEU A 36 3.58 -11.08 -14.45
CA LEU A 36 4.47 -11.88 -15.29
C LEU A 36 4.86 -11.15 -16.59
N LEU A 37 3.91 -10.46 -17.24
CA LEU A 37 4.22 -9.60 -18.39
C LEU A 37 5.12 -8.42 -18.02
N GLY A 38 5.07 -7.97 -16.76
CA GLY A 38 5.97 -6.98 -16.18
C GLY A 38 7.45 -7.41 -16.15
N MET A 39 7.73 -8.71 -16.22
CA MET A 39 9.10 -9.24 -16.27
C MET A 39 9.73 -9.16 -17.67
N LEU A 40 8.96 -8.82 -18.71
CA LEU A 40 9.47 -8.71 -20.07
C LEU A 40 10.35 -7.47 -20.22
N PRO A 41 11.52 -7.56 -20.89
CA PRO A 41 12.36 -6.39 -21.17
C PRO A 41 11.60 -5.33 -22.00
N ILE A 42 11.91 -4.05 -21.78
CA ILE A 42 11.38 -2.87 -22.50
C ILE A 42 9.89 -2.61 -22.23
N ILE A 43 9.00 -3.57 -22.49
CA ILE A 43 7.54 -3.41 -22.34
C ILE A 43 7.10 -3.65 -20.89
N GLY A 44 7.90 -4.38 -20.09
CA GLY A 44 7.56 -4.74 -18.71
C GLY A 44 7.24 -3.55 -17.82
N LEU A 45 7.88 -2.39 -18.04
CA LEU A 45 7.56 -1.17 -17.29
C LEU A 45 6.09 -0.76 -17.43
N LEU A 46 5.50 -0.87 -18.63
CA LEU A 46 4.09 -0.56 -18.86
C LEU A 46 3.18 -1.50 -18.08
N PHE A 47 3.52 -2.79 -18.03
CA PHE A 47 2.75 -3.79 -17.28
C PHE A 47 2.92 -3.66 -15.78
N ILE A 48 4.10 -3.27 -15.28
CA ILE A 48 4.30 -2.95 -13.86
C ILE A 48 3.41 -1.76 -13.46
N MET A 49 3.36 -0.70 -14.28
CA MET A 49 2.46 0.43 -14.03
C MET A 49 1.00 0.00 -14.07
N ALA A 50 0.60 -0.80 -15.07
CA ALA A 50 -0.76 -1.33 -15.17
C ALA A 50 -1.13 -2.20 -13.95
N TYR A 51 -0.21 -3.04 -13.47
CA TYR A 51 -0.38 -3.83 -12.26
C TYR A 51 -0.61 -2.94 -11.04
N SER A 52 0.23 -1.92 -10.83
CA SER A 52 0.09 -1.00 -9.70
C SER A 52 -1.24 -0.25 -9.74
N ILE A 53 -1.66 0.23 -10.91
CA ILE A 53 -2.94 0.94 -11.08
C ILE A 53 -4.12 -0.01 -10.83
N LEU A 54 -4.12 -1.23 -11.39
CA LEU A 54 -5.21 -2.18 -11.22
C LEU A 54 -5.30 -2.70 -9.78
N SER A 55 -4.16 -3.00 -9.15
CA SER A 55 -4.11 -3.40 -7.74
C SER A 55 -4.67 -2.30 -6.83
N LEU A 56 -4.33 -1.03 -7.11
CA LEU A 56 -4.90 0.10 -6.38
C LEU A 56 -6.37 0.32 -6.71
N SER A 57 -6.81 0.06 -7.94
CA SER A 57 -8.23 0.15 -8.35
C SER A 57 -9.11 -0.81 -7.55
N ILE A 58 -8.65 -2.05 -7.35
CA ILE A 58 -9.32 -3.05 -6.50
C ILE A 58 -9.42 -2.53 -5.06
N GLN A 59 -8.33 -1.97 -4.52
CA GLN A 59 -8.33 -1.40 -3.17
C GLN A 59 -9.28 -0.20 -3.03
N VAL A 60 -9.36 0.67 -4.05
CA VAL A 60 -10.28 1.80 -4.06
C VAL A 60 -11.73 1.32 -4.15
N TYR A 61 -12.03 0.37 -5.02
CA TYR A 61 -13.36 -0.25 -5.13
C TYR A 61 -13.79 -0.85 -3.80
N PHE A 62 -12.93 -1.68 -3.20
CA PHE A 62 -13.21 -2.31 -1.93
C PHE A 62 -13.38 -1.27 -0.81
N GLY A 63 -12.45 -0.32 -0.69
CA GLY A 63 -12.50 0.73 0.33
C GLY A 63 -13.73 1.64 0.22
N LYS A 64 -14.17 1.98 -0.99
CA LYS A 64 -15.41 2.75 -1.18
C LYS A 64 -16.64 1.98 -0.70
N ASN A 65 -16.65 0.67 -0.82
CA ASN A 65 -17.73 -0.16 -0.29
C ASN A 65 -17.65 -0.33 1.24
N VAL A 66 -16.44 -0.37 1.83
CA VAL A 66 -16.26 -0.33 3.30
C VAL A 66 -16.95 0.88 3.94
N LEU A 67 -16.95 2.03 3.25
CA LEU A 67 -17.64 3.24 3.72
C LEU A 67 -19.18 3.12 3.73
N ARG A 68 -19.75 2.17 2.97
CA ARG A 68 -21.19 2.04 2.74
C ARG A 68 -21.83 0.94 3.60
N VAL A 69 -21.04 -0.03 4.04
CA VAL A 69 -21.55 -1.18 4.80
C VAL A 69 -21.65 -0.88 6.31
N SER A 70 -22.62 -1.51 6.96
CA SER A 70 -22.78 -1.50 8.41
C SER A 70 -22.29 -2.78 9.07
N THR A 71 -22.22 -3.88 8.32
CA THR A 71 -21.74 -5.17 8.81
C THR A 71 -20.75 -5.81 7.83
N PRO A 72 -19.83 -6.69 8.29
CA PRO A 72 -18.97 -7.45 7.40
C PRO A 72 -19.72 -8.34 6.40
N GLN A 73 -20.89 -8.85 6.77
CA GLN A 73 -21.72 -9.72 5.94
C GLN A 73 -22.21 -9.01 4.66
N GLU A 74 -22.60 -7.75 4.77
CA GLU A 74 -22.98 -6.91 3.61
C GLU A 74 -21.84 -6.80 2.58
N MET A 75 -20.58 -6.88 3.02
CA MET A 75 -19.44 -6.87 2.11
C MET A 75 -19.37 -8.15 1.25
N GLY A 76 -19.82 -9.28 1.80
CA GLY A 76 -19.99 -10.53 1.05
C GLY A 76 -21.08 -10.43 -0.01
N GLU A 77 -22.21 -9.78 0.32
CA GLU A 77 -23.30 -9.53 -0.63
C GLU A 77 -22.85 -8.61 -1.78
N ILE A 78 -22.06 -7.59 -1.48
CA ILE A 78 -21.45 -6.74 -2.52
C ILE A 78 -20.57 -7.58 -3.45
N ALA A 79 -19.73 -8.47 -2.91
CA ALA A 79 -18.87 -9.34 -3.73
C ALA A 79 -19.68 -10.26 -4.66
N GLN A 80 -20.79 -10.82 -4.17
CA GLN A 80 -21.68 -11.69 -4.96
C GLN A 80 -22.25 -10.97 -6.18
N ASN A 81 -22.60 -9.69 -6.02
CA ASN A 81 -23.20 -8.89 -7.07
C ASN A 81 -22.19 -8.13 -7.94
N THR A 82 -20.92 -8.09 -7.54
CA THR A 82 -19.86 -7.38 -8.26
C THR A 82 -19.42 -8.15 -9.49
N LYS A 83 -19.37 -7.46 -10.64
CA LYS A 83 -18.75 -8.01 -11.85
C LYS A 83 -17.24 -7.72 -11.87
N ILE A 84 -16.45 -8.60 -12.49
CA ILE A 84 -15.00 -8.41 -12.60
C ILE A 84 -14.61 -7.09 -13.28
N GLY A 85 -15.38 -6.69 -14.30
CA GLY A 85 -15.18 -5.40 -14.97
C GLY A 85 -15.35 -4.22 -14.01
N GLU A 86 -16.37 -4.25 -13.16
CA GLU A 86 -16.62 -3.19 -12.17
C GLU A 86 -15.50 -3.12 -11.14
N LEU A 87 -15.11 -4.27 -10.57
CA LEU A 87 -14.04 -4.38 -9.58
C LEU A 87 -12.71 -3.80 -10.08
N LEU A 88 -12.38 -4.04 -11.36
CA LEU A 88 -11.11 -3.62 -11.94
C LEU A 88 -11.14 -2.20 -12.49
N THR A 89 -12.27 -1.76 -13.05
CA THR A 89 -12.30 -0.56 -13.91
C THR A 89 -13.12 0.61 -13.37
N GLN A 90 -14.09 0.39 -12.47
CA GLN A 90 -15.00 1.45 -12.02
C GLN A 90 -14.25 2.65 -11.41
N TRP A 91 -13.17 2.38 -10.67
CA TRP A 91 -12.37 3.40 -9.98
C TRP A 91 -10.95 3.51 -10.53
N LEU A 92 -10.74 3.06 -11.78
CA LEU A 92 -9.43 3.07 -12.42
C LEU A 92 -8.84 4.48 -12.50
N GLN A 93 -9.67 5.50 -12.75
CA GLN A 93 -9.23 6.90 -12.82
C GLN A 93 -8.70 7.42 -11.48
N VAL A 94 -9.35 7.05 -10.37
CA VAL A 94 -8.93 7.43 -9.01
C VAL A 94 -7.61 6.75 -8.69
N ALA A 95 -7.51 5.45 -8.97
CA ALA A 95 -6.28 4.68 -8.79
C ALA A 95 -5.12 5.21 -9.65
N ALA A 96 -5.37 5.56 -10.91
CA ALA A 96 -4.36 6.14 -11.80
C ALA A 96 -3.85 7.49 -11.29
N GLY A 97 -4.75 8.36 -10.82
CA GLY A 97 -4.38 9.66 -10.25
C GLY A 97 -3.51 9.51 -9.01
N ALA A 98 -3.91 8.62 -8.10
CA ALA A 98 -3.16 8.33 -6.89
C ALA A 98 -1.80 7.67 -7.20
N PHE A 99 -1.77 6.68 -8.10
CA PHE A 99 -0.55 6.03 -8.56
C PHE A 99 0.44 7.04 -9.13
N LEU A 100 -0.01 7.93 -10.02
CA LEU A 100 0.87 8.92 -10.64
C LEU A 100 1.49 9.86 -9.60
N ALA A 101 0.72 10.28 -8.60
CA ALA A 101 1.26 11.08 -7.50
C ALA A 101 2.32 10.30 -6.70
N TYR A 102 2.05 9.06 -6.32
CA TYR A 102 3.03 8.23 -5.60
C TYR A 102 4.25 7.88 -6.43
N PHE A 103 4.11 7.76 -7.76
CA PHE A 103 5.21 7.59 -8.69
C PHE A 103 6.15 8.81 -8.64
N PHE A 104 5.61 10.03 -8.70
CA PHE A 104 6.41 11.25 -8.58
C PHE A 104 7.02 11.41 -7.18
N ILE A 105 6.27 11.09 -6.13
CA ILE A 105 6.79 11.08 -4.75
C ILE A 105 7.95 10.07 -4.63
N GLY A 106 7.80 8.88 -5.20
CA GLY A 106 8.84 7.85 -5.24
C GLY A 106 10.08 8.30 -5.99
N ILE A 107 9.93 8.96 -7.14
CA ILE A 107 11.06 9.57 -7.88
C ILE A 107 11.74 10.64 -7.03
N PHE A 108 10.97 11.52 -6.39
CA PHE A 108 11.52 12.57 -5.53
C PHE A 108 12.35 11.98 -4.38
N PHE A 109 11.82 10.98 -3.66
CA PHE A 109 12.58 10.30 -2.61
C PHE A 109 13.77 9.52 -3.16
N GLY A 110 13.64 8.88 -4.33
CA GLY A 110 14.74 8.20 -4.99
C GLY A 110 15.90 9.14 -5.28
N ILE A 111 15.63 10.30 -5.88
CA ILE A 111 16.63 11.34 -6.13
C ILE A 111 17.23 11.84 -4.81
N LEU A 112 16.39 12.15 -3.82
CA LEU A 112 16.85 12.65 -2.52
C LEU A 112 17.77 11.64 -1.81
N PHE A 113 17.43 10.35 -1.84
CA PHE A 113 18.25 9.29 -1.27
C PHE A 113 19.53 9.05 -2.07
N SER A 114 19.50 9.13 -3.39
CA SER A 114 20.70 9.06 -4.23
C SER A 114 21.66 10.23 -3.97
N LEU A 115 21.15 11.45 -3.77
CA LEU A 115 21.98 12.61 -3.42
C LEU A 115 22.63 12.42 -2.04
N LEU A 116 21.86 11.98 -1.04
CA LEU A 116 22.39 11.74 0.31
C LEU A 116 23.43 10.61 0.35
N GLY A 117 23.20 9.51 -0.38
CA GLY A 117 24.15 8.39 -0.49
C GLY A 117 25.36 8.70 -1.38
N GLY A 118 25.22 9.56 -2.38
CA GLY A 118 26.33 10.00 -3.24
C GLY A 118 27.32 10.91 -2.51
N MET A 119 26.84 11.76 -1.59
CA MET A 119 27.69 12.62 -0.75
C MET A 119 28.58 11.80 0.20
N SER A 120 28.11 10.66 0.71
CA SER A 120 28.93 9.78 1.57
C SER A 120 29.94 8.96 0.77
N ALA A 121 29.61 8.56 -0.46
CA ALA A 121 30.55 7.84 -1.34
C ALA A 121 31.71 8.73 -1.83
N ALA A 122 31.45 10.01 -2.11
CA ALA A 122 32.49 10.96 -2.55
C ALA A 122 33.50 11.32 -1.44
N ALA A 123 33.15 11.10 -0.17
CA ALA A 123 34.03 11.31 0.98
C ALA A 123 34.88 10.07 1.33
N MET A 124 34.69 8.93 0.64
CA MET A 124 35.49 7.72 0.84
C MET A 124 36.79 7.79 0.03
N ASP A 125 37.92 7.84 0.73
CA ASP A 125 39.22 7.49 0.15
C ASP A 125 39.41 5.96 0.22
N PRO A 126 39.41 5.22 -0.91
CA PRO A 126 39.51 3.76 -0.91
C PRO A 126 40.85 3.22 -0.39
N GLN A 127 41.87 4.07 -0.23
CA GLN A 127 43.23 3.63 0.11
C GLN A 127 43.49 3.57 1.62
N ASN A 128 42.55 4.01 2.46
CA ASN A 128 42.76 4.12 3.90
C ASN A 128 41.75 3.28 4.68
N ILE A 129 42.19 2.17 5.28
CA ILE A 129 41.30 1.20 5.96
C ILE A 129 40.60 1.82 7.17
N ASP A 130 41.24 2.75 7.89
CA ASP A 130 40.63 3.50 9.00
C ASP A 130 39.49 4.43 8.51
N ASN A 131 39.56 4.90 7.26
CA ASN A 131 38.48 5.65 6.62
C ASN A 131 37.33 4.73 6.18
N MET A 132 37.57 3.42 6.02
CA MET A 132 36.54 2.46 5.62
C MET A 132 35.58 2.17 6.78
N GLU A 133 36.06 2.05 8.02
CA GLU A 133 35.21 1.91 9.22
C GLU A 133 34.39 3.18 9.49
N ALA A 134 35.02 4.35 9.43
CA ALA A 134 34.34 5.64 9.53
C ALA A 134 33.27 5.80 8.44
N ALA A 135 33.57 5.36 7.22
CA ALA A 135 32.63 5.41 6.13
C ALA A 135 31.48 4.41 6.29
N VAL A 136 31.71 3.15 6.69
CA VAL A 136 30.65 2.18 7.02
C VAL A 136 29.73 2.71 8.11
N THR A 137 30.29 3.34 9.15
CA THR A 137 29.51 3.96 10.23
C THR A 137 28.69 5.16 9.72
N SER A 138 29.25 5.98 8.83
CA SER A 138 28.53 7.11 8.20
C SER A 138 27.41 6.68 7.26
N PHE A 139 27.63 5.61 6.48
CA PHE A 139 26.60 4.98 5.65
C PHE A 139 25.50 4.35 6.51
N GLY A 140 25.87 3.76 7.66
CA GLY A 140 24.92 3.26 8.65
C GLY A 140 24.04 4.37 9.24
N ALA A 141 24.63 5.52 9.57
CA ALA A 141 23.88 6.67 10.10
C ALA A 141 22.93 7.29 9.06
N ILE A 142 23.39 7.48 7.82
CA ILE A 142 22.53 7.96 6.72
C ILE A 142 21.42 6.94 6.45
N GLY A 143 21.75 5.65 6.35
CA GLY A 143 20.77 4.58 6.16
C GLY A 143 19.70 4.57 7.25
N LEU A 144 20.10 4.71 8.53
CA LEU A 144 19.16 4.82 9.64
C LEU A 144 18.28 6.07 9.52
N LEU A 145 18.85 7.22 9.17
CA LEU A 145 18.07 8.44 8.94
C LEU A 145 17.04 8.25 7.82
N LEU A 146 17.43 7.61 6.70
CA LEU A 146 16.51 7.30 5.60
C LEU A 146 15.39 6.38 6.04
N LEU A 147 15.70 5.36 6.86
CA LEU A 147 14.69 4.46 7.42
C LEU A 147 13.74 5.19 8.38
N ILE A 148 14.24 6.13 9.19
CA ILE A 148 13.39 6.96 10.06
C ILE A 148 12.46 7.83 9.23
N VAL A 149 12.97 8.46 8.16
CA VAL A 149 12.16 9.28 7.25
C VAL A 149 11.11 8.41 6.54
N ALA A 150 11.50 7.24 6.04
CA ALA A 150 10.58 6.29 5.41
C ALA A 150 9.50 5.81 6.40
N GLY A 151 9.90 5.43 7.62
CA GLY A 151 8.98 5.01 8.68
C GLY A 151 8.01 6.12 9.09
N PHE A 152 8.49 7.37 9.14
CA PHE A 152 7.65 8.54 9.39
C PHE A 152 6.56 8.69 8.33
N PHE A 153 6.90 8.63 7.05
CA PHE A 153 5.89 8.72 5.98
C PHE A 153 4.98 7.49 5.92
N PHE A 154 5.52 6.30 6.18
CA PHE A 154 4.73 5.06 6.23
C PHE A 154 3.64 5.10 7.31
N TYR A 155 3.87 5.80 8.42
CA TYR A 155 2.87 5.99 9.48
C TYR A 155 1.64 6.80 9.01
N PHE A 156 1.82 7.81 8.15
CA PHE A 156 0.71 8.63 7.63
C PHE A 156 0.07 8.05 6.37
N PHE A 157 0.78 7.16 5.67
CA PHE A 157 0.34 6.60 4.39
C PHE A 157 -1.08 6.02 4.43
N PRO A 158 -1.49 5.21 5.43
CA PRO A 158 -2.85 4.71 5.54
C PRO A 158 -3.94 5.78 5.51
N ALA A 159 -3.77 6.88 6.26
CA ALA A 159 -4.73 7.98 6.29
C ALA A 159 -4.84 8.68 4.92
N VAL A 160 -3.72 8.90 4.25
CA VAL A 160 -3.69 9.53 2.93
C VAL A 160 -4.46 8.68 1.91
N ILE A 161 -4.18 7.37 1.88
CA ILE A 161 -4.91 6.47 0.97
C ILE A 161 -6.41 6.42 1.33
N GLY A 162 -6.76 6.45 2.61
CA GLY A 162 -8.16 6.54 3.02
C GLY A 162 -8.88 7.77 2.46
N ARG A 163 -8.21 8.93 2.43
CA ARG A 163 -8.73 10.15 1.77
C ARG A 163 -8.81 10.01 0.27
N VAL A 164 -7.79 9.41 -0.37
CA VAL A 164 -7.80 9.12 -1.81
C VAL A 164 -9.01 8.26 -2.18
N ILE A 165 -9.31 7.22 -1.41
CA ILE A 165 -10.47 6.33 -1.62
C ILE A 165 -11.80 7.12 -1.63
N LYS A 166 -11.89 8.20 -0.85
CA LYS A 166 -13.09 9.07 -0.79
C LYS A 166 -13.19 10.07 -1.95
N THR A 167 -12.17 10.20 -2.79
CA THR A 167 -12.22 11.09 -3.97
C THR A 167 -12.99 10.44 -5.13
N GLU A 168 -13.49 11.24 -6.07
CA GLU A 168 -14.36 10.77 -7.16
C GLU A 168 -13.68 10.80 -8.55
N ASP A 169 -12.57 11.52 -8.69
CA ASP A 169 -11.87 11.71 -9.96
C ASP A 169 -10.34 11.66 -9.82
N PHE A 170 -9.68 11.59 -10.98
CA PHE A 170 -8.22 11.52 -11.12
C PHE A 170 -7.50 12.69 -10.43
N VAL A 171 -7.98 13.93 -10.64
CA VAL A 171 -7.28 15.15 -10.20
C VAL A 171 -7.36 15.28 -8.69
N ALA A 172 -8.54 14.99 -8.11
CA ALA A 172 -8.75 14.96 -6.68
C ALA A 172 -7.87 13.89 -6.01
N ALA A 173 -7.82 12.67 -6.56
CA ALA A 173 -6.93 11.61 -6.06
C ALA A 173 -5.46 12.03 -6.12
N PHE A 174 -4.99 12.53 -7.26
CA PHE A 174 -3.62 12.97 -7.46
C PHE A 174 -3.20 14.01 -6.42
N LYS A 175 -4.01 15.06 -6.22
CA LYS A 175 -3.74 16.12 -5.24
C LYS A 175 -3.78 15.60 -3.80
N THR A 176 -4.73 14.72 -3.49
CA THR A 176 -4.91 14.16 -2.15
C THR A 176 -3.72 13.33 -1.71
N SER A 177 -3.05 12.61 -2.62
CA SER A 177 -1.83 11.86 -2.30
C SER A 177 -0.69 12.72 -1.72
N PHE A 178 -0.63 14.02 -2.05
CA PHE A 178 0.38 14.95 -1.50
C PHE A 178 0.08 15.39 -0.07
N LEU A 179 -1.08 15.05 0.50
CA LEU A 179 -1.35 15.25 1.93
C LEU A 179 -0.36 14.50 2.83
N ILE A 180 0.38 13.53 2.29
CA ILE A 180 1.50 12.87 2.97
C ILE A 180 2.54 13.88 3.49
N PHE A 181 2.64 15.07 2.89
CA PHE A 181 3.52 16.17 3.30
C PHE A 181 2.82 17.26 4.12
N SER A 182 1.55 17.07 4.48
CA SER A 182 0.76 18.08 5.19
C SER A 182 0.97 17.99 6.71
N PRO A 183 1.52 19.03 7.37
CA PRO A 183 1.65 19.04 8.83
C PRO A 183 0.30 18.94 9.55
N THR A 184 -0.77 19.46 8.94
CA THR A 184 -2.13 19.38 9.46
C THR A 184 -2.59 17.92 9.55
N LEU A 185 -2.32 17.12 8.51
CA LEU A 185 -2.58 15.68 8.55
C LEU A 185 -1.72 14.99 9.61
N TRP A 186 -0.43 15.33 9.68
CA TRP A 186 0.46 14.69 10.65
C TRP A 186 -0.05 14.86 12.08
N LYS A 187 -0.39 16.10 12.44
CA LYS A 187 -0.95 16.43 13.75
C LYS A 187 -2.24 15.66 14.04
N SER A 188 -3.09 15.46 13.03
CA SER A 188 -4.37 14.80 13.21
C SER A 188 -4.23 13.27 13.41
N CYS A 189 -3.21 12.66 12.80
CA CYS A 189 -2.86 11.25 13.00
C CYS A 189 -2.18 10.95 14.35
N PHE A 190 -1.60 11.95 15.04
CA PHE A 190 -1.03 11.77 16.39
C PHE A 190 -2.12 11.69 17.47
N ASN A 191 -2.92 10.63 17.42
CA ASN A 191 -3.91 10.28 18.43
C ASN A 191 -3.81 8.78 18.80
N LYS A 192 -4.36 8.42 19.96
CA LYS A 192 -4.19 7.09 20.54
C LYS A 192 -4.85 6.03 19.67
N GLU A 193 -6.05 6.29 19.19
CA GLU A 193 -6.88 5.38 18.41
C GLU A 193 -6.20 5.05 17.07
N TYR A 194 -5.74 6.08 16.36
CA TYR A 194 -4.98 5.94 15.12
C TYR A 194 -3.67 5.17 15.36
N PHE A 195 -2.90 5.56 16.39
CA PHE A 195 -1.64 4.89 16.72
C PHE A 195 -1.82 3.39 16.97
N VAL A 196 -2.83 3.00 17.77
CA VAL A 196 -3.11 1.58 18.06
C VAL A 196 -3.51 0.82 16.79
N LEU A 197 -4.34 1.42 15.93
CA LEU A 197 -4.72 0.83 14.65
C LEU A 197 -3.48 0.53 13.79
N ILE A 198 -2.64 1.55 13.58
CA ILE A 198 -1.45 1.47 12.71
C ILE A 198 -0.37 0.58 13.30
N LEU A 199 -0.19 0.55 14.63
CA LEU A 199 0.78 -0.34 15.28
C LEU A 199 0.42 -1.81 15.02
N ILE A 200 -0.82 -2.20 15.30
CA ILE A 200 -1.29 -3.57 15.07
C ILE A 200 -1.27 -3.90 13.58
N TRP A 201 -1.69 -2.96 12.72
CA TRP A 201 -1.62 -3.13 11.27
C TRP A 201 -0.18 -3.40 10.80
N SER A 202 0.80 -2.64 11.30
CA SER A 202 2.21 -2.81 10.96
C SER A 202 2.73 -4.18 11.38
N LEU A 203 2.35 -4.68 12.57
CA LEU A 203 2.71 -6.03 13.02
C LEU A 203 2.10 -7.12 12.13
N ILE A 204 0.83 -6.95 11.72
CA ILE A 204 0.15 -7.89 10.81
C ILE A 204 0.81 -7.88 9.43
N VAL A 205 1.08 -6.71 8.86
CA VAL A 205 1.77 -6.59 7.57
C VAL A 205 3.16 -7.23 7.65
N LEU A 206 3.92 -6.99 8.71
CA LEU A 206 5.24 -7.61 8.90
C LEU A 206 5.14 -9.14 8.96
N GLY A 207 4.21 -9.67 9.75
CA GLY A 207 3.97 -11.12 9.84
C GLY A 207 3.51 -11.72 8.51
N ALA A 208 2.64 -11.02 7.78
CA ALA A 208 2.18 -11.44 6.47
C ALA A 208 3.31 -11.45 5.43
N VAL A 209 4.16 -10.42 5.40
CA VAL A 209 5.33 -10.35 4.51
C VAL A 209 6.29 -11.52 4.80
N PHE A 210 6.54 -11.83 6.07
CA PHE A 210 7.36 -12.98 6.44
C PHE A 210 6.75 -14.30 5.96
N LEU A 211 5.43 -14.49 6.16
CA LEU A 211 4.71 -15.67 5.69
C LEU A 211 4.72 -15.80 4.16
N ILE A 212 4.51 -14.70 3.44
CA ILE A 212 4.61 -14.62 1.97
C ILE A 212 6.02 -15.01 1.54
N GLY A 213 7.06 -14.49 2.21
CA GLY A 213 8.45 -14.82 1.93
C GLY A 213 8.73 -16.32 2.05
N ILE A 214 8.31 -16.95 3.15
CA ILE A 214 8.49 -18.40 3.36
C ILE A 214 7.72 -19.22 2.32
N THR A 215 6.45 -18.89 2.08
CA THR A 215 5.61 -19.63 1.12
C THR A 215 6.13 -19.49 -0.30
N ALA A 216 6.65 -18.32 -0.68
CA ALA A 216 7.23 -18.09 -2.00
C ALA A 216 8.57 -18.82 -2.24
N MET A 217 9.22 -19.39 -1.21
CA MET A 217 10.46 -20.18 -1.40
C MET A 217 10.24 -21.48 -2.16
N THR A 218 9.00 -21.96 -2.25
CA THR A 218 8.66 -23.19 -2.97
C THR A 218 7.66 -22.90 -4.07
N LEU A 219 7.93 -23.41 -5.28
CA LEU A 219 7.10 -23.17 -6.45
C LEU A 219 5.64 -23.62 -6.25
N ILE A 220 5.44 -24.72 -5.50
CA ILE A 220 4.13 -25.29 -5.19
C ILE A 220 3.28 -24.35 -4.32
N LEU A 221 3.90 -23.55 -3.44
CA LEU A 221 3.18 -22.66 -2.51
C LEU A 221 3.03 -21.22 -3.03
N ILE A 222 3.54 -20.90 -4.23
CA ILE A 222 3.34 -19.57 -4.86
C ILE A 222 1.85 -19.18 -4.96
N PRO A 223 0.92 -20.08 -5.36
CA PRO A 223 -0.51 -19.73 -5.39
C PRO A 223 -1.05 -19.33 -4.02
N VAL A 224 -0.57 -19.99 -2.96
CA VAL A 224 -0.96 -19.66 -1.57
C VAL A 224 -0.43 -18.27 -1.19
N ALA A 225 0.83 -17.97 -1.52
CA ALA A 225 1.42 -16.66 -1.31
C ALA A 225 0.63 -15.56 -2.04
N ALA A 226 0.18 -15.81 -3.27
CA ALA A 226 -0.64 -14.87 -4.04
C ALA A 226 -2.00 -14.60 -3.39
N VAL A 227 -2.67 -15.63 -2.87
CA VAL A 227 -3.95 -15.46 -2.14
C VAL A 227 -3.74 -14.65 -0.86
N ILE A 228 -2.66 -14.92 -0.11
CA ILE A 228 -2.33 -14.15 1.09
C ILE A 228 -2.07 -12.68 0.75
N MET A 229 -1.28 -12.41 -0.30
CA MET A 229 -1.03 -11.05 -0.78
C MET A 229 -2.32 -10.32 -1.18
N TYR A 230 -3.23 -11.00 -1.86
CA TYR A 230 -4.50 -10.43 -2.28
C TYR A 230 -5.41 -10.12 -1.09
N LEU A 231 -5.53 -11.05 -0.13
CA LEU A 231 -6.27 -10.79 1.12
C LEU A 231 -5.65 -9.65 1.93
N LEU A 232 -4.33 -9.57 1.99
CA LEU A 232 -3.61 -8.48 2.64
C LEU A 232 -3.91 -7.13 1.96
N SER A 233 -4.02 -7.11 0.63
CA SER A 233 -4.41 -5.92 -0.14
C SER A 233 -5.82 -5.43 0.21
N LEU A 234 -6.81 -6.33 0.29
CA LEU A 234 -8.18 -5.98 0.70
C LEU A 234 -8.23 -5.50 2.16
N TYR A 235 -7.52 -6.19 3.05
CA TYR A 235 -7.39 -5.80 4.45
C TYR A 235 -6.77 -4.39 4.58
N ASN A 236 -5.70 -4.12 3.83
CA ASN A 236 -5.06 -2.81 3.79
C ASN A 236 -6.05 -1.72 3.36
N ALA A 237 -6.87 -1.96 2.33
CA ALA A 237 -7.89 -1.01 1.89
C ALA A 237 -8.92 -0.68 3.00
N ALA A 238 -9.37 -1.66 3.78
CA ALA A 238 -10.22 -1.39 4.96
C ALA A 238 -9.47 -0.57 6.02
N ILE A 239 -8.20 -0.90 6.30
CA ILE A 239 -7.38 -0.15 7.25
C ILE A 239 -7.19 1.29 6.79
N TYR A 240 -7.00 1.55 5.49
CA TYR A 240 -6.86 2.90 4.96
C TYR A 240 -8.10 3.74 5.22
N VAL A 241 -9.28 3.17 4.99
CA VAL A 241 -10.57 3.83 5.30
C VAL A 241 -10.70 4.13 6.80
N PHE A 242 -10.39 3.16 7.65
CA PHE A 242 -10.43 3.32 9.11
C PHE A 242 -9.40 4.33 9.63
N ALA A 243 -8.20 4.33 9.05
CA ALA A 243 -7.13 5.24 9.38
C ALA A 243 -7.54 6.69 9.07
N ASP A 244 -8.17 6.95 7.93
CA ASP A 244 -8.69 8.28 7.64
C ASP A 244 -9.80 8.69 8.61
N GLN A 245 -10.76 7.81 8.91
CA GLN A 245 -11.82 8.08 9.90
C GLN A 245 -11.27 8.46 11.27
N LEU A 246 -10.22 7.78 11.74
CA LEU A 246 -9.56 8.08 13.02
C LEU A 246 -8.61 9.29 12.94
N SER A 247 -8.19 9.69 11.75
CA SER A 247 -7.32 10.86 11.54
C SER A 247 -8.10 12.18 11.51
N VAL A 248 -9.41 12.15 11.27
CA VAL A 248 -10.26 13.34 11.31
C VAL A 248 -10.72 13.51 12.75
N LYS A 249 -10.05 14.39 13.50
CA LYS A 249 -10.62 14.91 14.74
C LYS A 249 -11.65 15.98 14.37
N GLU A 250 -12.87 15.83 14.91
CA GLU A 250 -13.79 16.94 15.12
C GLU A 250 -13.14 18.03 15.99
#